data_AF-A0A0L0VKV7-F1
#
_entry.id   AF-A0A0L0VKV7-F1
#
_cell.length_a   1.000
_cell.length_b   1.000
_cell.length_c   1.000
_cell.angle_alpha   90.00
_cell.angle_beta   90.00
_cell.angle_gamma   90.00
#
_symmetry.space_group_name_H-M   'P 1'
#
loop_
_entity.id
_entity.type
_entity.pdbx_description
1 polymer ?
#
loop_
_entity_poly.entity_id
_entity_poly.type
_entity_poly.pdbx_seq_one_letter_code
_entity_poly.pdbx_strand_id
1 'polypeptide(L)'
;MLQLEKLTLLLRNSTQEVPITPQHHYFLRSYSWNSLVGFNTAIKKFLKFMVSIHRPPFVLPIGEDDLYEFCFWAGGNEEKKTGQAIAASTLEKYIHAISVWRLLHKAKYPEEAEKRVRILLRSSVKSDALVPAKPKKGTVHLKHMVHLVEVLANGSPEEQAILDLAISAFWGMAWLAEVTYQFASGTPERSISVLTSDVTSESTNGKTKIKIVLRSAKTAKPGEIQYLQL
;
A
#
# COMPACT_ATOMS: atom_id res chain seq x y z
N MET A 1 6.35 -8.32 12.34
CA MET A 1 7.80 -8.32 11.98
C MET A 1 7.95 -7.89 10.54
N LEU A 2 8.91 -7.01 10.20
CA LEU A 2 9.08 -6.53 8.81
C LEU A 2 9.80 -7.59 7.96
N GLN A 3 9.24 -7.93 6.79
CA GLN A 3 9.85 -8.83 5.80
C GLN A 3 10.86 -8.07 4.93
N LEU A 4 12.02 -7.75 5.48
CA LEU A 4 13.03 -6.90 4.82
C LEU A 4 13.48 -7.44 3.45
N GLU A 5 13.41 -8.75 3.23
CA GLU A 5 13.65 -9.41 1.95
C GLU A 5 12.71 -8.93 0.82
N LYS A 6 11.55 -8.35 1.15
CA LYS A 6 10.63 -7.74 0.17
C LYS A 6 10.92 -6.26 -0.10
N LEU A 7 11.82 -5.65 0.66
CA LEU A 7 12.19 -4.23 0.59
C LEU A 7 13.61 -4.01 0.05
N THR A 8 14.14 -4.96 -0.71
CA THR A 8 15.54 -4.96 -1.17
C THR A 8 15.96 -3.68 -1.89
N LEU A 9 15.11 -3.07 -2.71
CA LEU A 9 15.46 -1.85 -3.44
C LEU A 9 15.44 -0.62 -2.53
N LEU A 10 14.52 -0.56 -1.57
CA LEU A 10 14.48 0.50 -0.56
C LEU A 10 15.71 0.47 0.35
N LEU A 11 16.19 -0.72 0.69
CA LEU A 11 17.32 -0.93 1.60
C LEU A 11 18.69 -0.75 0.93
N ARG A 12 18.75 -0.77 -0.40
CA ARG A 12 19.98 -0.52 -1.16
C ARG A 12 20.21 0.98 -1.32
N ASN A 13 21.47 1.40 -1.27
CA ASN A 13 21.87 2.73 -1.71
C ASN A 13 22.15 2.67 -3.22
N SER A 14 21.10 2.89 -4.00
CA SER A 14 21.08 2.65 -5.45
C SER A 14 21.41 1.20 -5.81
N THR A 15 22.59 0.94 -6.39
CA THR A 15 23.06 -0.40 -6.77
C THR A 15 23.87 -1.08 -5.68
N GLN A 16 24.22 -0.37 -4.60
CA GLN A 16 25.04 -0.89 -3.52
C GLN A 16 24.19 -1.46 -2.39
N GLU A 17 24.55 -2.66 -1.94
CA GLU A 17 23.99 -3.23 -0.72
C GLU A 17 24.57 -2.51 0.50
N VAL A 18 23.69 -2.07 1.40
CA VAL A 18 24.08 -1.38 2.64
C VAL A 18 23.69 -2.26 3.82
N PRO A 19 24.56 -2.44 4.82
CA PRO A 19 24.22 -3.19 6.02
C PRO A 19 23.03 -2.54 6.74
N ILE A 20 22.06 -3.38 7.10
CA ILE A 20 20.83 -2.92 7.77
C ILE A 20 21.16 -2.71 9.26
N THR A 21 21.02 -1.46 9.73
CA THR A 21 21.28 -1.10 11.12
C THR A 21 19.98 -1.07 11.93
N PRO A 22 20.03 -1.14 13.27
CA PRO A 22 18.86 -0.94 14.13
C PRO A 22 18.14 0.39 13.90
N GLN A 23 18.87 1.44 13.48
CA GLN A 23 18.29 2.73 13.11
C GLN A 23 17.41 2.63 11.86
N HIS A 24 17.81 1.85 10.85
CA HIS A 24 16.96 1.59 9.68
C HIS A 24 15.65 0.89 10.08
N HIS A 25 15.72 -0.09 10.98
CA HIS A 25 14.50 -0.75 11.50
C HIS A 25 13.56 0.24 12.19
N TYR A 26 14.11 1.12 13.04
CA TYR A 26 13.31 2.12 13.73
C TYR A 26 12.65 3.10 12.75
N PHE A 27 13.41 3.60 11.77
CA PHE A 27 12.90 4.49 10.73
C PHE A 27 11.78 3.85 9.90
N LEU A 28 11.93 2.58 9.51
CA LEU A 28 10.93 1.89 8.68
C LEU A 28 9.63 1.59 9.45
N ARG A 29 9.70 1.42 10.78
CA ARG A 29 8.50 1.23 11.63
C ARG A 29 7.58 2.44 11.66
N SER A 30 8.05 3.62 11.26
CA SER A 30 7.21 4.82 11.14
C SER A 30 6.19 4.73 10.00
N TYR A 31 6.31 3.74 9.11
CA TYR A 31 5.43 3.57 7.97
C TYR A 31 4.65 2.24 8.04
N SER A 32 3.41 2.26 7.55
CA SER A 32 2.66 1.02 7.33
C SER A 32 3.38 0.12 6.32
N TRP A 33 3.19 -1.20 6.43
CA TRP A 33 3.78 -2.14 5.49
C TRP A 33 3.43 -1.84 4.03
N ASN A 34 2.16 -1.51 3.77
CA ASN A 34 1.69 -1.18 2.42
C ASN A 34 2.41 0.05 1.85
N SER A 35 2.72 1.04 2.71
CA SER A 35 3.52 2.20 2.31
C SER A 35 4.93 1.78 1.94
N LEU A 36 5.58 0.93 2.73
CA LEU A 36 6.94 0.43 2.45
C LEU A 36 7.03 -0.36 1.15
N VAL A 37 6.06 -1.24 0.88
CA VAL A 37 5.95 -1.96 -0.41
C VAL A 37 5.73 -0.98 -1.57
N GLY A 38 4.90 0.04 -1.35
CA GLY A 38 4.72 1.14 -2.29
C GLY A 38 6.02 1.90 -2.58
N PHE A 39 6.82 2.17 -1.55
CA PHE A 39 8.11 2.84 -1.70
C PHE A 39 9.10 2.00 -2.51
N ASN A 40 9.20 0.70 -2.21
CA ASN A 40 10.03 -0.22 -2.97
C ASN A 40 9.62 -0.27 -4.45
N THR A 41 8.31 -0.20 -4.73
CA THR A 41 7.77 -0.14 -6.10
C THR A 41 8.14 1.17 -6.81
N ALA A 42 8.06 2.30 -6.11
CA ALA A 42 8.46 3.60 -6.64
C ALA A 42 9.94 3.61 -7.02
N ILE A 43 10.81 3.12 -6.14
CA ILE A 43 12.26 3.02 -6.37
C ILE A 43 12.53 2.11 -7.56
N LYS A 44 11.83 0.97 -7.69
CA LYS A 44 11.92 0.10 -8.87
C LYS A 44 11.63 0.85 -10.17
N LYS A 45 10.59 1.68 -10.20
CA LYS A 45 10.23 2.47 -11.39
C LYS A 45 11.28 3.55 -11.68
N PHE A 46 11.80 4.20 -10.65
CA PHE A 46 12.87 5.18 -10.76
C PHE A 46 14.16 4.55 -11.32
N LEU A 47 14.56 3.38 -10.83
CA LEU A 47 15.73 2.66 -11.34
C LEU A 47 15.56 2.28 -12.82
N LYS A 48 14.35 1.89 -13.26
CA LYS A 48 14.06 1.67 -14.68
C LYS A 48 14.24 2.93 -15.53
N PHE A 49 13.83 4.09 -15.01
CA PHE A 49 14.06 5.38 -15.65
C PHE A 49 15.57 5.67 -15.78
N MET A 50 16.35 5.50 -14.71
CA MET A 50 17.80 5.73 -14.73
C MET A 50 18.53 4.85 -15.75
N VAL A 51 18.09 3.59 -15.90
CA VAL A 51 18.59 2.69 -16.95
C VAL A 51 18.22 3.20 -18.35
N SER A 52 17.00 3.71 -18.54
CA SER A 52 16.54 4.19 -19.85
C SER A 52 17.30 5.44 -20.35
N ILE A 53 17.78 6.29 -19.43
CA ILE A 53 18.62 7.45 -19.75
C ILE A 53 20.12 7.10 -19.77
N HIS A 54 20.47 5.80 -19.79
CA HIS A 54 21.84 5.30 -19.84
C HIS A 54 22.74 5.83 -18.71
N ARG A 55 22.18 6.04 -17.50
CA ARG A 55 22.94 6.36 -16.27
C ARG A 55 23.08 5.18 -15.27
N PRO A 56 23.52 3.96 -15.66
CA PRO A 56 24.00 2.98 -14.70
C PRO A 56 25.56 2.94 -14.63
N PRO A 57 26.20 2.76 -13.46
CA PRO A 57 25.69 2.80 -12.09
C PRO A 57 25.81 4.20 -11.45
N PHE A 58 24.87 4.56 -10.56
CA PHE A 58 24.95 5.78 -9.75
C PHE A 58 24.89 5.45 -8.26
N VAL A 59 25.46 6.31 -7.42
CA VAL A 59 25.32 6.26 -5.95
C VAL A 59 24.50 7.49 -5.54
N LEU A 60 23.66 7.39 -4.50
CA LEU A 60 23.04 8.59 -3.94
C LEU A 60 24.13 9.61 -3.55
N PRO A 61 23.90 10.93 -3.72
CA PRO A 61 22.62 11.57 -3.96
C PRO A 61 22.22 11.68 -5.44
N ILE A 62 20.94 11.43 -5.71
CA ILE A 62 20.29 11.79 -6.97
C ILE A 62 20.19 13.33 -7.06
N GLY A 63 20.47 13.88 -8.24
CA GLY A 63 20.41 15.32 -8.51
C GLY A 63 18.98 15.86 -8.64
N GLU A 64 18.85 17.18 -8.76
CA GLU A 64 17.55 17.82 -9.03
C GLU A 64 17.04 17.46 -10.43
N ASP A 65 17.94 17.44 -11.42
CA ASP A 65 17.61 17.15 -12.81
C ASP A 65 17.10 15.71 -12.99
N ASP A 66 17.67 14.75 -12.26
CA ASP A 66 17.18 13.36 -12.29
C ASP A 66 15.73 13.24 -11.81
N LEU A 67 15.34 14.02 -10.78
CA LEU A 67 13.96 14.06 -10.29
C LEU A 67 13.03 14.75 -11.30
N TYR A 68 13.50 15.85 -11.89
CA TYR A 68 12.78 16.59 -12.91
C TYR A 68 12.52 15.73 -14.15
N GLU A 69 13.57 15.11 -14.70
CA GLU A 69 13.50 14.21 -15.84
C GLU A 69 12.65 12.98 -15.54
N PHE A 70 12.74 12.42 -14.33
CA PHE A 70 11.86 11.32 -13.91
C PHE A 70 10.39 11.75 -13.90
N CYS A 71 10.07 12.92 -13.35
CA CYS A 71 8.70 13.46 -13.38
C CYS A 71 8.21 13.65 -14.81
N PHE A 72 9.05 14.15 -15.71
CA PHE A 72 8.71 14.30 -17.13
C PHE A 72 8.54 12.96 -17.85
N TRP A 73 9.37 11.96 -17.51
CA TRP A 73 9.34 10.63 -18.13
C TRP A 73 8.18 9.76 -17.62
N ALA A 74 7.87 9.84 -16.33
CA ALA A 74 6.82 9.06 -15.68
C ALA A 74 5.45 9.75 -15.69
N GLY A 75 5.40 11.08 -15.76
CA GLY A 75 4.17 11.85 -15.82
C GLY A 75 3.49 11.75 -17.17
N GLY A 76 2.16 11.88 -17.19
CA GLY A 76 1.42 11.98 -18.44
C GLY A 76 1.70 13.31 -19.13
N ASN A 77 2.09 13.28 -20.40
CA ASN A 77 2.18 14.45 -21.27
C ASN A 77 1.27 14.26 -22.51
N GLU A 78 0.87 15.37 -23.13
CA GLU A 78 -0.01 15.36 -24.31
C GLU A 78 0.63 14.64 -25.52
N GLU A 79 1.96 14.59 -25.56
CA GLU A 79 2.75 14.08 -26.69
C GLU A 79 3.20 12.61 -26.56
N LYS A 80 3.21 12.02 -25.36
CA LYS A 80 3.62 10.63 -25.12
C LYS A 80 2.54 9.86 -24.37
N LYS A 81 1.71 9.14 -25.14
CA LYS A 81 0.99 7.95 -24.64
C LYS A 81 1.96 6.77 -24.50
N THR A 82 3.09 6.95 -23.82
CA THR A 82 3.99 5.84 -23.54
C THR A 82 3.36 4.97 -22.45
N GLY A 83 3.44 3.64 -22.58
CA GLY A 83 2.95 2.70 -21.55
C GLY A 83 3.67 2.81 -20.19
N GLN A 84 4.56 3.79 -20.05
CA GLN A 84 5.33 4.10 -18.85
C GLN A 84 4.69 5.23 -18.04
N ALA A 85 3.76 6.01 -18.60
CA ALA A 85 3.09 7.09 -17.90
C ALA A 85 2.24 6.57 -16.73
N ILE A 86 2.25 7.30 -15.63
CA ILE A 86 1.44 7.06 -14.44
C ILE A 86 0.66 8.33 -14.08
N ALA A 87 -0.47 8.14 -13.41
CA ALA A 87 -1.26 9.26 -12.90
C ALA A 87 -0.41 10.14 -11.97
N ALA A 88 -0.66 11.45 -12.00
CA ALA A 88 0.00 12.46 -11.18
C ALA A 88 -0.09 12.12 -9.68
N SER A 89 -1.23 11.60 -9.21
CA SER A 89 -1.41 11.15 -7.83
C SER A 89 -0.53 9.95 -7.44
N THR A 90 -0.19 9.10 -8.41
CA THR A 90 0.79 8.01 -8.21
C THR A 90 2.21 8.56 -8.29
N LEU A 91 2.48 9.48 -9.22
CA LEU A 91 3.78 10.12 -9.36
C LEU A 91 4.18 10.88 -8.08
N GLU A 92 3.25 11.63 -7.48
CA GLU A 92 3.46 12.31 -6.21
C GLU A 92 3.87 11.34 -5.09
N LYS A 93 3.20 10.19 -4.98
CA LYS A 93 3.57 9.12 -4.03
C LYS A 93 4.97 8.57 -4.31
N TYR A 94 5.36 8.50 -5.58
CA TYR A 94 6.67 8.00 -5.98
C TYR A 94 7.77 9.00 -5.64
N ILE A 95 7.54 10.30 -5.82
CA ILE A 95 8.47 11.34 -5.39
C ILE A 95 8.63 11.30 -3.87
N HIS A 96 7.54 11.20 -3.11
CA HIS A 96 7.61 11.05 -1.66
C HIS A 96 8.45 9.82 -1.26
N ALA A 97 8.24 8.68 -1.92
CA ALA A 97 9.03 7.48 -1.68
C ALA A 97 10.53 7.68 -1.96
N ILE A 98 10.89 8.40 -3.02
CA ILE A 98 12.30 8.71 -3.34
C ILE A 98 12.89 9.66 -2.29
N SER A 99 12.14 10.63 -1.79
CA SER A 99 12.56 11.47 -0.66
C SER A 99 12.82 10.65 0.60
N VAL A 100 11.90 9.73 0.95
CA VAL A 100 12.07 8.81 2.09
C VAL A 100 13.30 7.91 1.90
N TRP A 101 13.52 7.39 0.70
CA TRP A 101 14.70 6.58 0.39
C TRP A 101 16.00 7.34 0.62
N ARG A 102 16.07 8.61 0.21
CA ARG A 102 17.25 9.47 0.47
C ARG A 102 17.46 9.72 1.95
N LEU A 103 16.39 10.01 2.69
CA LEU A 103 16.45 10.23 4.14
C LEU A 103 16.95 8.98 4.88
N LEU A 104 16.47 7.80 4.48
CA LEU A 104 16.92 6.52 5.03
C LEU A 104 18.45 6.36 4.89
N HIS A 105 18.99 6.75 3.73
CA HIS A 105 20.43 6.68 3.42
C HIS A 105 21.21 7.95 3.79
N LYS A 106 20.62 8.86 4.58
CA LYS A 106 21.23 10.13 5.04
C LYS A 106 21.77 11.01 3.89
N ALA A 107 21.19 10.91 2.71
CA ALA A 107 21.56 11.73 1.56
C ALA A 107 20.85 13.08 1.61
N LYS A 108 21.58 14.19 1.36
CA LYS A 108 21.02 15.54 1.34
C LYS A 108 19.87 15.64 0.32
N TYR A 109 18.73 16.20 0.71
CA TYR A 109 17.61 16.45 -0.20
C TYR A 109 17.71 17.87 -0.80
N PRO A 110 17.54 18.05 -2.11
CA PRO A 110 17.51 19.37 -2.72
C PRO A 110 16.16 20.05 -2.49
N GLU A 111 16.11 21.00 -1.56
CA GLU A 111 14.90 21.77 -1.25
C GLU A 111 14.36 22.56 -2.47
N GLU A 112 15.23 22.99 -3.38
CA GLU A 112 14.81 23.70 -4.59
C GLU A 112 14.15 22.79 -5.65
N ALA A 113 14.48 21.49 -5.64
CA ALA A 113 13.83 20.51 -6.51
C ALA A 113 12.33 20.36 -6.19
N GLU A 114 11.92 20.53 -4.92
CA GLU A 114 10.53 20.38 -4.50
C GLU A 114 9.58 21.35 -5.21
N LYS A 115 10.01 22.61 -5.37
CA LYS A 115 9.23 23.63 -6.06
C LYS A 115 9.03 23.27 -7.54
N ARG A 116 10.10 22.82 -8.21
CA ARG A 116 10.07 22.42 -9.62
C ARG A 116 9.23 21.16 -9.84
N VAL A 117 9.40 20.14 -9.01
CA VAL A 117 8.61 18.90 -9.05
C VAL A 117 7.12 19.20 -8.85
N ARG A 118 6.77 20.11 -7.94
CA ARG A 118 5.37 20.53 -7.73
C ARG A 118 4.74 21.15 -8.98
N ILE A 119 5.51 21.93 -9.73
CA ILE A 119 5.04 22.50 -11.01
C ILE A 119 4.80 21.39 -12.04
N LEU A 120 5.72 20.44 -12.17
CA LEU A 120 5.56 19.29 -13.08
C LEU A 120 4.36 18.41 -12.71
N LEU A 121 4.12 18.17 -11.42
CA LEU A 121 2.95 17.43 -10.95
C LEU A 121 1.66 18.13 -11.39
N ARG A 122 1.58 19.46 -11.33
CA ARG A 122 0.42 20.23 -11.82
C ARG A 122 0.20 20.04 -13.33
N SER A 123 1.27 19.99 -14.12
CA SER A 123 1.16 19.69 -15.56
C SER A 123 0.61 18.29 -15.79
N SER A 124 1.10 17.28 -15.06
CA SER A 124 0.58 15.92 -15.16
C SER A 124 -0.87 15.80 -14.71
N VAL A 125 -1.31 16.56 -13.69
CA VAL A 125 -2.72 16.60 -13.27
C VAL A 125 -3.63 17.13 -14.39
N LYS A 126 -3.18 18.16 -15.12
CA LYS A 126 -3.93 18.68 -16.28
C LYS A 126 -4.05 17.62 -17.37
N SER A 127 -2.97 16.92 -17.69
CA SER A 127 -2.99 15.80 -18.65
C SER A 127 -3.94 14.67 -18.19
N ASP A 128 -3.90 14.30 -16.92
CA ASP A 128 -4.76 13.26 -16.35
C ASP A 128 -6.25 13.62 -16.44
N ALA A 129 -6.60 14.90 -16.29
CA ALA A 129 -7.98 15.37 -16.38
C ALA A 129 -8.60 15.20 -17.78
N LEU A 130 -7.76 15.10 -18.82
CA LEU A 130 -8.20 14.83 -20.19
C LEU A 130 -8.47 13.33 -20.43
N VAL A 131 -8.02 12.45 -19.53
CA VAL A 131 -8.24 11.01 -19.63
C VAL A 131 -9.61 10.66 -19.04
N PRO A 132 -10.48 9.94 -19.78
CA PRO A 132 -11.77 9.51 -19.25
C PRO A 132 -11.62 8.71 -17.96
N ALA A 133 -12.49 8.98 -16.97
CA ALA A 133 -12.49 8.25 -15.72
C ALA A 133 -12.72 6.75 -15.97
N LYS A 134 -11.90 5.91 -15.32
CA LYS A 134 -12.13 4.46 -15.33
C LYS A 134 -13.52 4.16 -14.75
N PRO A 135 -14.27 3.21 -15.32
CA PRO A 135 -15.53 2.78 -14.74
C PRO A 135 -15.29 2.35 -13.29
N LYS A 136 -16.13 2.83 -12.38
CA LYS A 136 -16.06 2.43 -10.98
C LYS A 136 -16.27 0.93 -10.90
N LYS A 137 -15.48 0.25 -10.05
CA LYS A 137 -15.74 -1.16 -9.74
C LYS A 137 -17.18 -1.28 -9.24
N GLY A 138 -17.93 -2.25 -9.76
CA GLY A 138 -19.30 -2.51 -9.33
C GLY A 138 -19.33 -2.89 -7.85
N THR A 139 -20.40 -2.48 -7.16
CA THR A 139 -20.61 -2.81 -5.75
C THR A 139 -20.77 -4.32 -5.57
N VAL A 140 -20.31 -4.85 -4.44
CA VAL A 140 -20.60 -6.24 -4.04
C VAL A 140 -22.05 -6.30 -3.56
N HIS A 141 -22.86 -7.18 -4.15
CA HIS A 141 -24.29 -7.31 -3.85
C HIS A 141 -24.56 -8.67 -3.20
N LEU A 142 -25.74 -8.79 -2.54
CA LEU A 142 -26.18 -10.02 -1.89
C LEU A 142 -26.15 -11.24 -2.83
N LYS A 143 -26.48 -11.07 -4.11
CA LYS A 143 -26.40 -12.15 -5.12
C LYS A 143 -25.00 -12.76 -5.24
N HIS A 144 -23.94 -11.99 -5.01
CA HIS A 144 -22.58 -12.53 -5.00
C HIS A 144 -22.34 -13.40 -3.77
N MET A 145 -22.93 -13.03 -2.61
CA MET A 145 -22.84 -13.86 -1.39
C MET A 145 -23.62 -15.16 -1.56
N VAL A 146 -24.83 -15.11 -2.13
CA VAL A 146 -25.61 -16.31 -2.46
C VAL A 146 -24.80 -17.26 -3.35
N HIS A 147 -24.18 -16.73 -4.40
CA HIS A 147 -23.32 -17.51 -5.28
C HIS A 147 -22.12 -18.13 -4.55
N LEU A 148 -21.45 -17.38 -3.65
CA LEU A 148 -20.34 -17.93 -2.87
C LEU A 148 -20.80 -19.07 -1.95
N VAL A 149 -21.98 -18.95 -1.32
CA VAL A 149 -22.55 -20.02 -0.50
C VAL A 149 -22.81 -21.26 -1.34
N GLU A 150 -23.44 -21.11 -2.51
CA GLU A 150 -23.72 -22.23 -3.43
C GLU A 150 -22.46 -22.99 -3.85
N VAL A 151 -21.37 -22.26 -4.09
CA VAL A 151 -20.12 -22.85 -4.59
C VAL A 151 -19.24 -23.41 -3.46
N LEU A 152 -19.18 -22.73 -2.30
CA LEU A 152 -18.15 -23.00 -1.29
C LEU A 152 -18.66 -23.73 -0.03
N ALA A 153 -19.97 -23.73 0.24
CA ALA A 153 -20.49 -24.24 1.52
C ALA A 153 -20.21 -25.74 1.74
N ASN A 154 -20.16 -26.53 0.66
CA ASN A 154 -19.87 -27.97 0.71
C ASN A 154 -18.44 -28.29 0.22
N GLY A 155 -17.58 -27.27 0.11
CA GLY A 155 -16.20 -27.43 -0.32
C GLY A 155 -15.29 -27.96 0.78
N SER A 156 -13.99 -27.92 0.49
CA SER A 156 -12.89 -28.17 1.42
C SER A 156 -12.91 -27.22 2.62
N PRO A 157 -12.19 -27.53 3.72
CA PRO A 157 -12.06 -26.64 4.86
C PRO A 157 -11.52 -25.24 4.50
N GLU A 158 -10.65 -25.16 3.49
CA GLU A 158 -10.15 -23.88 2.98
C GLU A 158 -11.26 -23.07 2.30
N GLU A 159 -12.08 -23.71 1.45
CA GLU A 159 -13.22 -23.07 0.78
C GLU A 159 -14.27 -22.58 1.78
N GLN A 160 -14.56 -23.37 2.81
CA GLN A 160 -15.46 -22.97 3.89
C GLN A 160 -14.89 -21.78 4.68
N ALA A 161 -13.59 -21.77 4.98
CA ALA A 161 -12.95 -20.63 5.64
C ALA A 161 -12.98 -19.35 4.78
N ILE A 162 -12.83 -19.48 3.46
CA ILE A 162 -12.99 -18.36 2.51
C ILE A 162 -14.43 -17.84 2.52
N LEU A 163 -15.41 -18.74 2.57
CA LEU A 163 -16.83 -18.38 2.67
C LEU A 163 -17.12 -17.62 3.97
N ASP A 164 -16.68 -18.14 5.11
CA ASP A 164 -16.87 -17.51 6.43
C ASP A 164 -16.23 -16.11 6.48
N LEU A 165 -15.04 -15.97 5.91
CA LEU A 165 -14.36 -14.68 5.79
C LEU A 165 -15.15 -13.69 4.92
N ALA A 166 -15.67 -14.14 3.77
CA ALA A 166 -16.46 -13.31 2.87
C ALA A 166 -17.76 -12.84 3.53
N ILE A 167 -18.48 -13.73 4.22
CA ILE A 167 -19.69 -13.42 4.96
C ILE A 167 -19.40 -12.43 6.09
N SER A 168 -18.36 -12.68 6.88
CA SER A 168 -17.96 -11.81 8.00
C SER A 168 -17.58 -10.41 7.51
N ALA A 169 -16.80 -10.31 6.42
CA ALA A 169 -16.42 -9.02 5.85
C ALA A 169 -17.61 -8.28 5.25
N PHE A 170 -18.51 -8.98 4.55
CA PHE A 170 -19.69 -8.39 3.93
C PHE A 170 -20.67 -7.82 4.97
N TRP A 171 -21.07 -8.62 5.96
CA TRP A 171 -22.03 -8.19 6.98
C TRP A 171 -21.42 -7.26 8.03
N GLY A 172 -20.14 -7.45 8.37
CA GLY A 172 -19.41 -6.55 9.23
C GLY A 172 -19.07 -5.20 8.57
N MET A 173 -19.24 -5.08 7.25
CA MET A 173 -18.73 -3.95 6.45
C MET A 173 -17.22 -3.71 6.67
N ALA A 174 -16.45 -4.79 6.82
CA ALA A 174 -15.01 -4.73 7.04
C ALA A 174 -14.24 -4.88 5.74
N TRP A 175 -13.07 -4.26 5.67
CA TRP A 175 -12.12 -4.59 4.61
C TRP A 175 -11.47 -5.93 4.89
N LEU A 176 -11.20 -6.73 3.85
CA LEU A 176 -10.51 -8.01 4.02
C LEU A 176 -9.18 -7.85 4.77
N ALA A 177 -8.44 -6.77 4.52
CA ALA A 177 -7.19 -6.48 5.21
C ALA A 177 -7.33 -6.19 6.72
N GLU A 178 -8.53 -5.89 7.22
CA GLU A 178 -8.81 -5.67 8.65
C GLU A 178 -9.12 -6.99 9.38
N VAL A 179 -9.58 -8.01 8.66
CA VAL A 179 -9.99 -9.31 9.20
C VAL A 179 -9.10 -10.47 8.75
N THR A 180 -7.99 -10.17 8.06
CA THR A 180 -6.99 -11.16 7.64
C THR A 180 -5.61 -10.77 8.14
N TYR A 181 -4.70 -11.74 8.15
CA TYR A 181 -3.32 -11.51 8.51
C TYR A 181 -2.47 -11.18 7.30
N GLN A 182 -1.47 -10.33 7.53
CA GLN A 182 -0.51 -9.94 6.51
C GLN A 182 0.37 -11.11 6.02
N PHE A 183 0.62 -12.09 6.89
CA PHE A 183 1.49 -13.22 6.61
C PHE A 183 0.75 -14.54 6.86
N ALA A 184 1.04 -15.54 6.02
CA ALA A 184 0.44 -16.87 6.12
C ALA A 184 0.94 -17.67 7.35
N SER A 185 2.08 -17.28 7.93
CA SER A 185 2.67 -17.94 9.09
C SER A 185 3.39 -16.94 10.00
N GLY A 186 3.65 -17.37 11.24
CA GLY A 186 4.29 -16.57 12.29
C GLY A 186 3.31 -16.08 13.35
N THR A 187 3.83 -15.37 14.35
CA THR A 187 3.02 -14.83 15.45
C THR A 187 2.29 -13.56 15.00
N PRO A 188 0.95 -13.49 15.11
CA PRO A 188 0.20 -12.28 14.81
C PRO A 188 0.62 -11.12 15.70
N GLU A 189 0.73 -9.93 15.12
CA GLU A 189 1.00 -8.71 15.88
C GLU A 189 -0.29 -8.26 16.58
N ARG A 190 -0.39 -8.49 17.88
CA ARG A 190 -1.62 -8.32 18.67
C ARG A 190 -2.21 -6.90 18.62
N SER A 191 -1.40 -5.88 18.38
CA SER A 191 -1.83 -4.47 18.31
C SER A 191 -2.68 -4.15 17.08
N ILE A 192 -2.57 -4.96 16.01
CA ILE A 192 -3.23 -4.70 14.71
C ILE A 192 -4.00 -5.91 14.17
N SER A 193 -3.82 -7.09 14.76
CA SER A 193 -4.42 -8.34 14.28
C SER A 193 -5.74 -8.64 15.01
N VAL A 194 -6.70 -9.20 14.30
CA VAL A 194 -7.93 -9.77 14.87
C VAL A 194 -7.65 -11.18 15.34
N LEU A 195 -7.87 -11.47 16.61
CA LEU A 195 -7.61 -12.76 17.26
C LEU A 195 -8.92 -13.47 17.56
N THR A 196 -8.86 -14.79 17.78
CA THR A 196 -10.04 -15.55 18.23
C THR A 196 -10.56 -15.08 19.59
N SER A 197 -9.68 -14.54 20.44
CA SER A 197 -10.03 -13.91 21.73
C SER A 197 -10.81 -12.59 21.58
N ASP A 198 -10.88 -12.04 20.38
CA ASP A 198 -11.56 -10.76 20.09
C ASP A 198 -13.02 -10.95 19.70
N VAL A 199 -13.48 -12.20 19.62
CA VAL A 199 -14.84 -12.57 19.28
C VAL A 199 -15.63 -12.81 20.56
N THR A 200 -16.68 -12.04 20.77
CA THR A 200 -17.61 -12.23 21.89
C THR A 200 -19.02 -12.49 21.36
N SER A 201 -19.76 -13.37 22.03
CA SER A 201 -21.16 -13.65 21.73
C SER A 201 -22.05 -13.06 22.81
N GLU A 202 -23.07 -12.33 22.40
CA GLU A 202 -24.10 -11.78 23.28
C GLU A 202 -25.45 -12.34 22.85
N SER A 203 -26.15 -13.01 23.77
CA SER A 203 -27.51 -13.50 23.53
C SER A 203 -28.50 -12.55 24.19
N THR A 204 -29.43 -11.98 23.41
CA THR A 204 -30.50 -11.13 23.93
C THR A 204 -31.80 -11.48 23.23
N ASN A 205 -32.85 -11.78 24.00
CA ASN A 205 -34.18 -12.14 23.48
C ASN A 205 -34.16 -13.27 22.44
N GLY A 206 -33.35 -14.31 22.67
CA GLY A 206 -33.24 -15.47 21.76
C GLY A 206 -32.47 -15.20 20.46
N LYS A 207 -31.92 -14.00 20.27
CA LYS A 207 -31.02 -13.67 19.15
C LYS A 207 -29.58 -13.64 19.65
N THR A 208 -28.72 -14.41 18.98
CA THR A 208 -27.27 -14.35 19.18
C THR A 208 -26.70 -13.26 18.28
N LYS A 209 -25.95 -12.32 18.87
CA LYS A 209 -25.12 -11.36 18.15
C LYS A 209 -23.66 -11.69 18.39
N ILE A 210 -22.85 -11.65 17.34
CA ILE A 210 -21.41 -11.81 17.46
C ILE A 210 -20.77 -10.43 17.31
N LYS A 211 -19.90 -10.09 18.24
CA LYS A 211 -19.08 -8.88 18.18
C LYS A 211 -17.63 -9.27 17.94
N ILE A 212 -17.00 -8.62 16.98
CA ILE A 212 -15.57 -8.77 16.70
C ILE A 212 -14.88 -7.44 16.96
N VAL A 213 -13.87 -7.45 17.83
CA VAL A 213 -13.06 -6.27 18.16
C VAL A 213 -12.01 -6.05 17.08
N LEU A 214 -12.08 -4.91 16.39
CA LEU A 214 -11.05 -4.45 15.47
C LEU A 214 -10.14 -3.43 16.17
N ARG A 215 -8.84 -3.75 16.22
CA ARG A 215 -7.81 -2.82 16.70
C ARG A 215 -7.22 -2.07 15.52
N SER A 216 -7.03 -0.76 15.68
CA SER A 216 -6.43 0.09 14.64
C SER A 216 -7.20 0.12 13.32
N ALA A 217 -8.52 -0.05 13.36
CA ALA A 217 -9.37 0.07 12.18
C ALA A 217 -9.17 1.45 11.51
N LYS A 218 -9.13 1.49 10.18
CA LYS A 218 -8.69 2.70 9.46
C LYS A 218 -9.58 3.92 9.73
N THR A 219 -10.84 3.67 10.06
CA THR A 219 -11.85 4.69 10.36
C THR A 219 -11.96 5.04 11.84
N ALA A 220 -11.28 4.30 12.73
CA ALA A 220 -11.27 4.59 14.16
C ALA A 220 -10.27 5.71 14.48
N LYS A 221 -10.58 6.53 15.49
CA LYS A 221 -9.61 7.50 16.01
C LYS A 221 -8.48 6.77 16.76
N PRO A 222 -7.30 7.40 16.92
CA PRO A 222 -6.23 6.83 17.72
C PRO A 222 -6.72 6.47 19.13
N GLY A 223 -6.53 5.20 19.52
CA GLY A 223 -6.97 4.69 20.83
C GLY A 223 -8.43 4.24 20.90
N GLU A 224 -9.23 4.44 19.85
CA GLU A 224 -10.60 3.93 19.78
C GLU A 224 -10.63 2.52 19.18
N ILE A 225 -11.53 1.70 19.70
CA ILE A 225 -11.80 0.35 19.22
C ILE A 225 -13.04 0.39 18.33
N GLN A 226 -12.98 -0.27 17.19
CA GLN A 226 -14.15 -0.48 16.33
C GLN A 226 -14.68 -1.90 16.50
N TYR A 227 -15.99 -2.07 16.33
CA TYR A 227 -16.65 -3.38 16.48
C TYR A 227 -17.36 -3.74 15.18
N LEU A 228 -17.19 -4.99 14.75
CA LEU A 228 -18.08 -5.60 13.77
C LEU A 228 -19.22 -6.28 14.52
N GLN A 229 -20.44 -6.10 14.03
CA GLN A 229 -21.62 -6.78 14.54
C GLN A 229 -22.15 -7.71 13.47
N LEU A 230 -22.16 -9.01 13.76
CA LEU A 230 -22.69 -10.08 12.92
C LEU A 230 -23.95 -10.68 13.55
#